data_AF-A0A9D0VFS3-F1
#
_entry.id   AF-A0A9D0VFS3-F1
#
_cell.length_a   1.000
_cell.length_b   1.000
_cell.length_c   1.000
_cell.angle_alpha   90.00
_cell.angle_beta   90.00
_cell.angle_gamma   90.00
#
_symmetry.space_group_name_H-M   'P 1'
#
loop_
_entity.id
_entity.type
_entity.pdbx_description
1 polymer ?
#
loop_
_entity_poly.entity_id
_entity_poly.type
_entity_poly.pdbx_seq_one_letter_code
_entity_poly.pdbx_strand_id
1 'polypeptide(L)'
;MIYAWLGVLALASSGSVTVPLEAWEAAREALRGPAADAVEIPAVGSASWSGTTDPETLAIALIGRLQVELGQGRGTRQIPLLGTDAVLQQVTVGGRPVPVGIEGAHHTWRTDARGPQLVEVHALIPASGQRGALEYDFRVPQTPATHLELLLPRPDLKPEVEHAVRTEIRSEGGQTRLIADLAPTSRIAVVGLRDLGQAEHRAAKLYAEGVHLLSVDEHRLELFTVVHYSILYAGARSFDVLVPEGLRVVSADGEGAFRYTLEPTAGGNLLRGETAYPIRNRYEISLRLQRELPSETFGVDLPRPVGVERVHGWVGVEAPGRVQLDTIDADGLLPLDPRQLPEEVRDASVSPILGAWRATSERGRVRLSARPLPEVDVDAESIDHVDARSVVSANGRVSTELRLRMRNRIRHGLTMTLPEGTTVVRAARDGAAIAPSQADDQHIVLPLRRSGADDPLVLDLVLASETDIPRLIGRSRLQLPAVDLPVSSLSWSVHWPAGTRASGLHSDVRSQRQVGTGRWLADSPSAATPILPQQALAVPEAGPSGLFTRHWIPSDTPIHVYAWHTAPILWLIGTGAGLGAMLLLLVSAWAVRRRRGSTDRVL
;
A
#
# COMPACT_ATOMS: atom_id res chain seq x y z
N MET A 1 -30.25 -45.40 22.07
CA MET A 1 -31.49 -44.70 21.68
C MET A 1 -31.21 -43.21 21.77
N ILE A 2 -31.20 -42.36 20.76
CA ILE A 2 -31.39 -42.39 19.30
C ILE A 2 -30.50 -41.23 18.81
N TYR A 3 -29.62 -41.50 17.85
CA TYR A 3 -28.97 -40.48 17.01
C TYR A 3 -30.03 -39.93 16.05
N ALA A 4 -30.08 -38.61 15.81
CA ALA A 4 -30.27 -37.98 14.50
C ALA A 4 -30.70 -36.50 14.61
N TRP A 5 -30.28 -35.73 13.61
CA TRP A 5 -30.71 -34.38 13.24
C TRP A 5 -29.89 -33.20 13.79
N LEU A 6 -28.79 -32.91 13.09
CA LEU A 6 -28.45 -31.53 12.74
C LEU A 6 -27.66 -31.55 11.43
N GLY A 7 -28.43 -31.62 10.34
CA GLY A 7 -27.95 -31.45 8.99
C GLY A 7 -29.09 -30.91 8.14
N VAL A 8 -29.23 -29.59 8.11
CA VAL A 8 -29.67 -28.80 6.94
C VAL A 8 -29.10 -27.39 7.12
N LEU A 9 -28.06 -27.06 6.36
CA LEU A 9 -27.78 -25.67 5.99
C LEU A 9 -28.95 -25.25 5.08
N ALA A 10 -29.97 -24.64 5.68
CA ALA A 10 -31.03 -24.01 4.92
C ALA A 10 -30.53 -22.61 4.54
N LEU A 11 -30.48 -22.34 3.24
CA LEU A 11 -30.38 -20.99 2.71
C LEU A 11 -31.38 -20.11 3.47
N ALA A 12 -30.92 -18.98 4.00
CA ALA A 12 -31.78 -17.97 4.57
C ALA A 12 -32.71 -17.44 3.47
N SER A 13 -33.88 -18.03 3.34
CA SER A 13 -35.02 -17.32 2.80
C SER A 13 -35.32 -16.18 3.76
N SER A 14 -35.46 -14.97 3.24
CA SER A 14 -35.97 -13.83 4.01
C SER A 14 -37.42 -14.12 4.40
N GLY A 15 -37.60 -14.86 5.48
CA GLY A 15 -38.90 -15.19 6.06
C GLY A 15 -39.09 -14.39 7.35
N SER A 16 -40.19 -13.65 7.45
CA SER A 16 -40.64 -13.10 8.72
C SER A 16 -41.24 -14.24 9.56
N VAL A 17 -40.65 -14.53 10.72
CA VAL A 17 -41.21 -15.47 11.70
C VAL A 17 -41.90 -14.68 12.80
N THR A 18 -43.20 -14.92 12.98
CA THR A 18 -43.97 -14.36 14.09
C THR A 18 -43.81 -15.27 15.30
N VAL A 19 -43.18 -14.78 16.36
CA VAL A 19 -42.97 -15.52 17.60
C VAL A 19 -43.93 -14.96 18.66
N PRO A 20 -44.60 -15.80 19.48
CA PRO A 20 -45.38 -15.34 20.61
C PRO A 20 -44.50 -14.51 21.56
N LEU A 21 -45.04 -13.39 22.07
CA LEU A 21 -44.29 -12.44 22.90
C LEU A 21 -43.63 -13.13 24.11
N GLU A 22 -44.32 -14.06 24.77
CA GLU A 22 -43.77 -14.81 25.90
C GLU A 22 -42.55 -15.67 25.52
N ALA A 23 -42.57 -16.29 24.34
CA ALA A 23 -41.44 -17.08 23.85
C ALA A 23 -40.26 -16.19 23.43
N TRP A 24 -40.54 -15.01 22.89
CA TRP A 24 -39.52 -13.99 22.62
C TRP A 24 -38.91 -13.43 23.91
N GLU A 25 -39.73 -13.14 24.92
CA GLU A 25 -39.28 -12.65 26.22
C GLU A 25 -38.48 -13.70 26.97
N ALA A 26 -38.91 -14.97 26.97
CA ALA A 26 -38.16 -16.07 27.55
C ALA A 26 -36.81 -16.29 26.84
N ALA A 27 -36.77 -16.20 25.51
CA ALA A 27 -35.53 -16.27 24.75
C ALA A 27 -34.61 -15.06 25.03
N ARG A 28 -35.18 -13.85 25.14
CA ARG A 28 -34.45 -12.63 25.51
C ARG A 28 -33.90 -12.70 26.93
N GLU A 29 -34.64 -13.27 27.87
CA GLU A 29 -34.22 -13.46 29.25
C GLU A 29 -33.20 -14.60 29.39
N ALA A 30 -33.28 -15.64 28.56
CA ALA A 30 -32.25 -16.67 28.47
C ALA A 30 -30.94 -16.17 27.81
N LEU A 31 -31.04 -15.19 26.90
CA LEU A 31 -29.90 -14.49 26.29
C LEU A 31 -29.32 -13.41 27.20
N ARG A 32 -30.12 -12.87 28.12
CA ARG A 32 -29.64 -12.16 29.30
C ARG A 32 -29.09 -13.22 30.26
N GLY A 33 -27.87 -13.68 29.99
CA GLY A 33 -27.07 -14.36 30.99
C GLY A 33 -27.12 -13.59 32.32
N PRO A 34 -26.85 -14.25 33.47
CA PRO A 34 -26.98 -13.62 34.78
C PRO A 34 -26.33 -12.24 34.71
N ALA A 35 -27.09 -11.21 35.09
CA ALA A 35 -26.65 -9.82 35.07
C ALA A 35 -25.19 -9.82 35.50
N ALA A 36 -24.28 -9.45 34.59
CA ALA A 36 -22.86 -9.46 34.90
C ALA A 36 -22.73 -8.69 36.21
N ASP A 37 -22.39 -9.41 37.29
CA ASP A 37 -22.06 -8.81 38.57
C ASP A 37 -21.17 -7.63 38.19
N ALA A 38 -21.60 -6.40 38.53
CA ALA A 38 -20.87 -5.19 38.18
C ALA A 38 -19.40 -5.49 38.40
N VAL A 39 -18.60 -5.49 37.32
CA VAL A 39 -17.20 -5.90 37.39
C VAL A 39 -16.58 -4.94 38.39
N GLU A 40 -16.41 -5.40 39.63
CA GLU A 40 -15.79 -4.63 40.69
C GLU A 40 -14.38 -4.36 40.20
N ILE A 41 -14.16 -3.16 39.67
CA ILE A 41 -12.85 -2.71 39.23
C ILE A 41 -11.98 -2.80 40.48
N PRO A 42 -10.94 -3.66 40.49
CA PRO A 42 -10.10 -3.80 41.66
C PRO A 42 -9.48 -2.45 41.99
N ALA A 43 -9.75 -1.94 43.19
CA ALA A 43 -9.24 -0.65 43.63
C ALA A 43 -7.88 -0.88 44.30
N VAL A 44 -6.82 -0.35 43.68
CA VAL A 44 -5.53 -0.22 44.36
C VAL A 44 -5.66 0.99 45.31
N GLY A 45 -5.72 0.74 46.61
CA GLY A 45 -6.07 1.74 47.64
C GLY A 45 -4.92 2.69 47.96
N SER A 46 -3.70 2.18 48.07
CA SER A 46 -2.49 2.99 48.24
C SER A 46 -1.26 2.26 47.70
N ALA A 47 -0.25 3.02 47.27
CA ALA A 47 1.03 2.48 46.86
C ALA A 47 2.18 3.23 47.53
N SER A 48 3.19 2.48 47.97
CA SER A 48 4.48 3.04 48.40
C SER A 48 5.60 2.43 47.56
N TRP A 49 6.49 3.25 47.06
CA TRP A 49 7.61 2.86 46.23
C TRP A 49 8.88 3.35 46.90
N SER A 50 9.73 2.42 47.35
CA SER A 50 11.02 2.73 47.96
C SER A 50 12.13 2.15 47.12
N GLY A 51 13.18 2.91 46.81
CA GLY A 51 14.27 2.40 45.99
C GLY A 51 15.62 3.01 46.30
N THR A 52 16.67 2.23 46.07
CA THR A 52 18.06 2.69 46.17
C THR A 52 18.75 2.54 44.84
N THR A 53 19.46 3.58 44.42
CA THR A 53 20.23 3.54 43.19
C THR A 53 21.52 2.76 43.40
N ASP A 54 21.77 1.79 42.53
CA ASP A 54 23.03 1.09 42.45
C ASP A 54 24.11 2.02 41.87
N PRO A 55 25.26 2.21 42.55
CA PRO A 55 26.27 3.17 42.14
C PRO A 55 27.05 2.77 40.88
N GLU A 56 27.07 1.48 40.50
CA GLU A 56 27.76 0.98 39.31
C GLU A 56 26.85 1.04 38.08
N THR A 57 25.62 0.58 38.22
CA THR A 57 24.67 0.45 37.11
C THR A 57 23.76 1.66 36.95
N LEU A 58 23.67 2.51 37.98
CA LEU A 58 22.74 3.64 38.06
C LEU A 58 21.26 3.23 37.96
N ALA A 59 20.95 1.95 38.09
CA ALA A 59 19.58 1.46 38.15
C ALA A 59 19.03 1.58 39.58
N ILE A 60 17.73 1.86 39.72
CA ILE A 60 17.06 1.83 41.02
C ILE A 60 16.63 0.38 41.30
N ALA A 61 17.14 -0.20 42.39
CA ALA A 61 16.54 -1.36 43.02
C ALA A 61 15.28 -0.92 43.77
N LEU A 62 14.12 -1.18 43.16
CA LEU A 62 12.82 -0.67 43.58
C LEU A 62 12.03 -1.75 44.32
N ILE A 63 11.45 -1.38 45.46
CA ILE A 63 10.48 -2.16 46.22
C ILE A 63 9.16 -1.37 46.27
N GLY A 64 8.14 -1.88 45.61
CA GLY A 64 6.76 -1.38 45.68
C GLY A 64 5.93 -2.17 46.67
N ARG A 65 5.12 -1.50 47.50
CA ARG A 65 4.08 -2.12 48.32
C ARG A 65 2.74 -1.51 47.98
N LEU A 66 1.83 -2.34 47.49
CA LEU A 66 0.50 -1.95 47.06
C LEU A 66 -0.52 -2.57 48.02
N GLN A 67 -1.41 -1.73 48.55
CA GLN A 67 -2.61 -2.18 49.24
C GLN A 67 -3.73 -2.29 48.21
N VAL A 68 -4.20 -3.52 47.97
CA VAL A 68 -5.21 -3.81 46.96
C VAL A 68 -6.47 -4.29 47.67
N GLU A 69 -7.58 -3.62 47.45
CA GLU A 69 -8.88 -4.07 47.95
C GLU A 69 -9.59 -4.88 46.86
N LEU A 70 -9.65 -6.20 47.07
CA LEU A 70 -10.31 -7.10 46.15
C LEU A 70 -11.76 -7.30 46.59
N GLY A 71 -12.71 -6.90 45.74
CA GLY A 71 -14.14 -6.95 46.08
C GLY A 71 -14.68 -8.37 46.33
N GLN A 72 -15.98 -8.48 46.61
CA GLN A 72 -16.60 -9.75 47.04
C GLN A 72 -17.14 -10.63 45.90
N GLY A 73 -17.13 -10.12 44.66
CA GLY A 73 -17.56 -10.84 43.45
C GLY A 73 -16.83 -12.16 43.18
N ARG A 74 -17.47 -13.05 42.41
CA ARG A 74 -16.89 -14.32 41.94
C ARG A 74 -16.20 -14.12 40.60
N GLY A 75 -14.95 -14.55 40.47
CA GLY A 75 -14.20 -14.55 39.20
C GLY A 75 -12.72 -14.19 39.37
N THR A 76 -11.90 -14.55 38.38
CA THR A 76 -10.49 -14.14 38.32
C THR A 76 -10.40 -12.67 37.91
N ARG A 77 -9.68 -11.88 38.71
CA ARG A 77 -9.38 -10.47 38.48
C ARG A 77 -7.94 -10.31 38.03
N GLN A 78 -7.67 -9.21 37.33
CA GLN A 78 -6.33 -8.79 36.92
C GLN A 78 -5.98 -7.52 37.68
N ILE A 79 -4.86 -7.55 38.38
CA ILE A 79 -4.34 -6.41 39.16
C ILE A 79 -3.08 -5.89 38.46
N PRO A 80 -3.08 -4.65 37.94
CA PRO A 80 -1.87 -4.04 37.40
C PRO A 80 -0.88 -3.75 38.55
N LEU A 81 0.39 -4.07 38.33
CA LEU A 81 1.43 -3.96 39.36
C LEU A 81 2.48 -2.89 39.04
N LEU A 82 3.10 -2.99 37.86
CA LEU A 82 4.19 -2.13 37.41
C LEU A 82 4.24 -2.16 35.89
N GLY A 83 4.69 -1.09 35.24
CA GLY A 83 4.89 -1.07 33.80
C GLY A 83 5.96 -2.03 33.30
N THR A 84 5.89 -2.40 32.02
CA THR A 84 6.91 -3.22 31.34
C THR A 84 8.18 -2.45 30.99
N ASP A 85 8.23 -1.15 31.29
CA ASP A 85 9.41 -0.29 31.26
C ASP A 85 10.35 -0.55 32.45
N ALA A 86 9.86 -1.22 33.49
CA ALA A 86 10.65 -1.74 34.58
C ALA A 86 11.04 -3.21 34.35
N VAL A 87 12.22 -3.60 34.83
CA VAL A 87 12.64 -5.01 34.85
C VAL A 87 12.10 -5.65 36.13
N LEU A 88 10.97 -6.37 36.04
CA LEU A 88 10.38 -7.08 37.16
C LEU A 88 11.27 -8.25 37.62
N GLN A 89 11.63 -8.27 38.91
CA GLN A 89 12.41 -9.35 39.51
C GLN A 89 11.51 -10.38 40.21
N GLN A 90 10.62 -9.90 41.08
CA GLN A 90 9.75 -10.77 41.88
C GLN A 90 8.50 -10.04 42.33
N VAL A 91 7.39 -10.76 42.46
CA VAL A 91 6.17 -10.28 43.11
C VAL A 91 5.78 -11.26 44.20
N THR A 92 5.48 -10.75 45.38
CA THR A 92 4.93 -11.54 46.48
C THR A 92 3.60 -10.99 46.96
N VAL A 93 2.71 -11.89 47.37
CA VAL A 93 1.43 -11.55 47.98
C VAL A 93 1.35 -12.28 49.31
N GLY A 94 1.15 -11.53 50.40
CA GLY A 94 1.20 -12.11 51.75
C GLY A 94 2.53 -12.84 52.04
N GLY A 95 3.64 -12.35 51.46
CA GLY A 95 4.98 -12.92 51.62
C GLY A 95 5.28 -14.16 50.77
N ARG A 96 4.37 -14.58 49.87
CA ARG A 96 4.59 -15.73 48.97
C ARG A 96 4.74 -15.29 47.52
N PRO A 97 5.73 -15.80 46.76
CA PRO A 97 5.85 -15.50 45.33
C PRO A 97 4.61 -15.90 44.55
N VAL A 98 4.18 -15.04 43.62
CA VAL A 98 3.01 -15.29 42.76
C VAL A 98 3.38 -15.23 41.28
N PRO A 99 2.68 -15.98 40.40
CA PRO A 99 2.86 -15.85 38.96
C PRO A 99 2.35 -14.49 38.47
N VAL A 100 3.09 -13.91 37.54
CA VAL A 100 2.82 -12.59 36.96
C VAL A 100 2.74 -12.73 35.44
N GLY A 101 1.69 -12.17 34.85
CA GLY A 101 1.51 -12.05 33.41
C GLY A 101 1.93 -10.68 32.89
N ILE A 102 1.85 -10.50 31.58
CA ILE A 102 1.98 -9.20 30.93
C ILE A 102 0.67 -8.97 30.17
N GLU A 103 0.06 -7.81 30.38
CA GLU A 103 -1.16 -7.44 29.68
C GLU A 103 -1.16 -5.94 29.39
N GLY A 104 -1.23 -5.60 28.09
CA GLY A 104 -0.94 -4.24 27.64
C GLY A 104 0.47 -3.81 28.02
N ALA A 105 0.59 -2.66 28.68
CA ALA A 105 1.86 -2.07 29.11
C ALA A 105 2.24 -2.37 30.57
N HIS A 106 1.58 -3.33 31.23
CA HIS A 106 1.80 -3.64 32.64
C HIS A 106 2.07 -5.13 32.89
N HIS A 107 2.90 -5.38 33.91
CA HIS A 107 2.92 -6.62 34.65
C HIS A 107 1.65 -6.74 35.48
N THR A 108 0.96 -7.89 35.38
CA THR A 108 -0.34 -8.12 36.00
C THR A 108 -0.36 -9.37 36.87
N TRP A 109 -0.97 -9.27 38.05
CA TRP A 109 -1.25 -10.43 38.89
C TRP A 109 -2.71 -10.85 38.71
N ARG A 110 -2.91 -12.13 38.36
CA ARG A 110 -4.24 -12.73 38.22
C ARG A 110 -4.62 -13.48 39.49
N THR A 111 -5.78 -13.17 40.07
CA THR A 111 -6.23 -13.78 41.33
C THR A 111 -7.75 -13.82 41.45
N ASP A 112 -8.27 -14.82 42.15
CA ASP A 112 -9.65 -14.91 42.64
C ASP A 112 -9.76 -14.61 44.15
N ALA A 113 -8.66 -14.15 44.76
CA ALA A 113 -8.61 -13.74 46.16
C ALA A 113 -9.57 -12.58 46.45
N ARG A 114 -9.96 -12.47 47.72
CA ARG A 114 -10.94 -11.49 48.21
C ARG A 114 -10.41 -10.77 49.44
N GLY A 115 -10.94 -9.58 49.66
CA GLY A 115 -10.55 -8.71 50.77
C GLY A 115 -9.19 -8.05 50.55
N PRO A 116 -8.64 -7.44 51.61
CA PRO A 116 -7.40 -6.68 51.52
C PRO A 116 -6.21 -7.58 51.23
N GLN A 117 -5.41 -7.19 50.26
CA GLN A 117 -4.15 -7.86 49.90
C GLN A 117 -3.00 -6.86 49.97
N LEU A 118 -1.86 -7.32 50.51
CA LEU A 118 -0.60 -6.60 50.42
C LEU A 118 0.26 -7.28 49.35
N VAL A 119 0.52 -6.53 48.28
CA VAL A 119 1.37 -6.97 47.18
C VAL A 119 2.71 -6.25 47.27
N GLU A 120 3.80 -7.01 47.32
CA GLU A 120 5.16 -6.47 47.28
C GLU A 120 5.82 -6.79 45.93
N VAL A 121 6.34 -5.77 45.26
CA VAL A 121 6.93 -5.81 43.92
C VAL A 121 8.39 -5.44 44.02
N HIS A 122 9.28 -6.31 43.54
CA HIS A 122 10.72 -6.07 43.43
C HIS A 122 11.07 -5.90 41.96
N ALA A 123 11.73 -4.80 41.62
CA ALA A 123 12.07 -4.47 40.24
C ALA A 123 13.37 -3.67 40.14
N LEU A 124 13.95 -3.64 38.95
CA LEU A 124 15.02 -2.73 38.58
C LEU A 124 14.51 -1.70 37.59
N ILE A 125 14.69 -0.42 37.91
CA ILE A 125 14.39 0.69 37.01
C ILE A 125 15.71 1.19 36.43
N PRO A 126 16.00 0.94 35.13
CA PRO A 126 17.19 1.50 34.51
C PRO A 126 17.08 3.03 34.46
N ALA A 127 18.20 3.72 34.65
CA ALA A 127 18.25 5.14 34.36
C ALA A 127 17.96 5.37 32.87
N SER A 128 16.97 6.20 32.59
CA SER A 128 16.77 6.83 31.30
C SER A 128 17.47 8.20 31.28
N GLY A 129 17.66 8.80 30.12
CA GLY A 129 18.33 10.10 29.98
C GLY A 129 19.68 10.04 29.26
N GLN A 130 20.14 11.22 28.82
CA GLN A 130 21.38 11.36 28.05
C GLN A 130 22.63 11.39 28.96
N ARG A 131 23.84 11.19 28.41
CA ARG A 131 25.10 11.25 29.21
C ARG A 131 25.17 12.54 30.03
N GLY A 132 25.18 12.40 31.36
CA GLY A 132 25.25 13.53 32.30
C GLY A 132 23.90 14.03 32.81
N ALA A 133 22.80 13.36 32.48
CA ALA A 133 21.50 13.48 33.14
C ALA A 133 21.06 12.09 33.60
N LEU A 134 20.54 12.01 34.84
CA LEU A 134 19.83 10.83 35.32
C LEU A 134 18.33 11.14 35.24
N GLU A 135 17.57 10.27 34.61
CA GLU A 135 16.11 10.34 34.58
C GLU A 135 15.59 8.95 34.95
N TYR A 136 14.46 8.90 35.63
CA TYR A 136 13.77 7.64 35.90
C TYR A 136 12.32 7.82 35.55
N ASP A 137 11.83 6.94 34.69
CA ASP A 137 10.50 7.05 34.13
C ASP A 137 9.92 5.65 34.04
N PHE A 138 8.87 5.40 34.82
CA PHE A 138 8.22 4.10 34.85
C PHE A 138 6.73 4.22 35.14
N ARG A 139 5.93 3.29 34.60
CA ARG A 139 4.48 3.26 34.82
C ARG A 139 4.14 2.54 36.12
N VAL A 140 3.13 3.05 36.81
CA VAL A 140 2.60 2.49 38.05
C VAL A 140 1.06 2.42 37.97
N PRO A 141 0.41 1.50 38.70
CA PRO A 141 -1.04 1.52 38.82
C PRO A 141 -1.48 2.82 39.50
N GLN A 142 -2.57 3.40 38.99
CA GLN A 142 -3.11 4.63 39.55
C GLN A 142 -3.73 4.37 40.92
N THR A 143 -3.25 5.08 41.94
CA THR A 143 -3.76 5.02 43.32
C THR A 143 -4.21 6.39 43.81
N PRO A 144 -5.19 6.47 44.73
CA PRO A 144 -5.60 7.72 45.36
C PRO A 144 -4.44 8.48 46.04
N ALA A 145 -3.49 7.75 46.60
CA ALA A 145 -2.27 8.29 47.20
C ALA A 145 -1.08 7.39 46.86
N THR A 146 0.01 8.00 46.41
CA THR A 146 1.28 7.33 46.11
C THR A 146 2.41 7.98 46.91
N HIS A 147 3.11 7.18 47.70
CA HIS A 147 4.33 7.60 48.40
C HIS A 147 5.56 7.11 47.65
N LEU A 148 6.53 7.97 47.42
CA LEU A 148 7.79 7.67 46.74
C LEU A 148 8.97 8.06 47.62
N GLU A 149 9.89 7.13 47.84
CA GLU A 149 11.15 7.36 48.53
C GLU A 149 12.31 6.79 47.71
N LEU A 150 13.24 7.64 47.29
CA LEU A 150 14.40 7.22 46.50
C LEU A 150 15.72 7.72 47.12
N LEU A 151 16.72 6.84 47.16
CA LEU A 151 18.12 7.19 47.42
C LEU A 151 18.89 7.26 46.09
N LEU A 152 19.30 8.47 45.72
CA LEU A 152 19.91 8.80 44.43
C LEU A 152 21.45 8.89 44.56
N PRO A 153 22.22 8.59 43.49
CA PRO A 153 23.61 8.15 43.60
C PRO A 153 24.65 9.26 43.88
N ARG A 154 24.22 10.50 44.17
CA ARG A 154 25.09 11.64 44.47
C ARG A 154 24.42 12.59 45.48
N PRO A 155 25.20 13.34 46.28
CA PRO A 155 24.64 14.42 47.08
C PRO A 155 24.23 15.59 46.18
N ASP A 156 23.38 16.47 46.70
CA ASP A 156 23.02 17.77 46.09
C ASP A 156 22.33 17.71 44.72
N LEU A 157 21.78 16.54 44.35
CA LEU A 157 20.89 16.43 43.20
C LEU A 157 19.61 17.22 43.49
N LYS A 158 19.02 17.81 42.45
CA LYS A 158 17.75 18.53 42.51
C LYS A 158 16.67 17.79 41.72
N PRO A 159 16.23 16.61 42.18
CA PRO A 159 15.15 15.89 41.52
C PRO A 159 13.89 16.74 41.45
N GLU A 160 13.27 16.73 40.29
CA GLU A 160 11.89 17.16 40.11
C GLU A 160 11.05 15.90 39.86
N VAL A 161 9.90 15.81 40.52
CA VAL A 161 8.99 14.68 40.39
C VAL A 161 7.67 15.18 39.83
N GLU A 162 7.27 14.65 38.68
CA GLU A 162 5.98 15.00 38.08
C GLU A 162 4.83 14.57 39.01
N HIS A 163 3.78 15.38 39.07
CA HIS A 163 2.58 15.15 39.90
C HIS A 163 2.81 15.11 41.43
N ALA A 164 3.98 15.53 41.92
CA ALA A 164 4.21 15.66 43.37
C ALA A 164 3.38 16.80 43.97
N VAL A 165 2.63 16.47 45.03
CA VAL A 165 1.89 17.41 45.87
C VAL A 165 2.77 17.89 47.02
N ARG A 166 3.64 17.01 47.52
CA ARG A 166 4.66 17.31 48.51
C ARG A 166 5.97 16.66 48.11
N THR A 167 7.07 17.39 48.28
CA THR A 167 8.42 16.89 48.00
C THR A 167 9.37 17.36 49.08
N GLU A 168 10.21 16.45 49.55
CA GLU A 168 11.29 16.71 50.48
C GLU A 168 12.58 16.10 49.92
N ILE A 169 13.63 16.91 49.87
CA ILE A 169 14.93 16.53 49.30
C ILE A 169 16.00 16.83 50.35
N ARG A 170 16.80 15.82 50.70
CA ARG A 170 17.89 15.96 51.67
C ARG A 170 19.14 15.26 51.17
N SER A 171 20.29 15.89 51.33
CA SER A 171 21.59 15.22 51.14
C SER A 171 21.92 14.43 52.41
N GLU A 172 22.03 13.11 52.32
CA GLU A 172 22.32 12.20 53.44
C GLU A 172 23.30 11.12 52.97
N GLY A 173 24.39 10.86 53.72
CA GLY A 173 25.32 9.76 53.41
C GLY A 173 26.04 9.82 52.05
N GLY A 174 26.21 11.01 51.47
CA GLY A 174 26.78 11.15 50.11
C GLY A 174 25.79 10.82 48.98
N GLN A 175 24.51 10.72 49.30
CA GLN A 175 23.41 10.48 48.37
C GLN A 175 22.35 11.58 48.54
N THR A 176 21.44 11.67 47.57
CA THR A 176 20.27 12.54 47.68
C THR A 176 19.06 11.68 47.99
N ARG A 177 18.46 11.90 49.15
CA ARG A 177 17.20 11.28 49.55
C ARG A 177 16.05 12.15 49.08
N LEU A 178 15.23 11.58 48.21
CA LEU A 178 14.00 12.17 47.69
C LEU A 178 12.82 11.48 48.34
N ILE A 179 11.93 12.24 48.96
CA ILE A 179 10.64 11.78 49.47
C ILE A 179 9.56 12.61 48.80
N ALA A 180 8.56 11.96 48.18
CA ALA A 180 7.47 12.65 47.51
C ALA A 180 6.12 11.95 47.74
N ASP A 181 5.07 12.75 47.89
CA ASP A 181 3.68 12.29 47.85
C ASP A 181 3.05 12.79 46.56
N LEU A 182 2.56 11.85 45.75
CA LEU A 182 2.06 12.15 44.40
C LEU A 182 0.52 12.16 44.37
N ALA A 183 -0.03 13.05 43.56
CA ALA A 183 -1.43 13.01 43.15
C ALA A 183 -1.70 11.72 42.33
N PRO A 184 -2.98 11.30 42.16
CA PRO A 184 -3.31 10.13 41.37
C PRO A 184 -2.70 10.17 39.97
N THR A 185 -1.70 9.33 39.74
CA THR A 185 -0.89 9.25 38.51
C THR A 185 -0.71 7.79 38.09
N SER A 186 -0.59 7.56 36.79
CA SER A 186 -0.23 6.25 36.22
C SER A 186 1.26 6.14 35.85
N ARG A 187 2.05 7.15 36.20
CA ARG A 187 3.46 7.28 35.85
C ARG A 187 4.24 8.01 36.94
N ILE A 188 5.43 7.52 37.24
CA ILE A 188 6.40 8.22 38.07
C ILE A 188 7.54 8.65 37.17
N ALA A 189 7.74 9.95 37.05
CA ALA A 189 8.84 10.56 36.32
C ALA A 189 9.66 11.41 37.28
N VAL A 190 10.92 11.04 37.47
CA VAL A 190 11.92 11.75 38.27
C VAL A 190 12.97 12.29 37.32
N VAL A 191 13.03 13.61 37.19
CA VAL A 191 13.90 14.34 36.24
C VAL A 191 14.76 15.36 36.98
N GLY A 192 15.64 16.08 36.28
CA GLY A 192 16.43 17.15 36.89
C GLY A 192 17.64 16.69 37.73
N LEU A 193 17.97 15.40 37.70
CA LEU A 193 19.14 14.83 38.37
C LEU A 193 20.41 15.14 37.57
N ARG A 194 20.83 16.40 37.60
CA ARG A 194 22.11 16.85 37.06
C ARG A 194 23.04 17.24 38.19
N ASP A 195 24.31 16.95 37.96
CA ASP A 195 25.41 17.51 38.72
C ASP A 195 25.38 19.04 38.57
N LEU A 196 24.82 19.73 39.57
CA LEU A 196 24.94 21.18 39.74
C LEU A 196 26.05 21.47 40.76
N GLY A 197 27.17 20.74 40.67
CA GLY A 197 28.37 20.93 41.46
C GLY A 197 29.59 21.27 40.60
N GLN A 198 29.88 22.57 40.53
CA GLN A 198 31.06 23.21 39.93
C GLN A 198 31.19 23.18 38.40
N ALA A 199 30.91 24.36 37.83
CA ALA A 199 31.52 24.80 36.60
C ALA A 199 33.06 24.73 36.70
N GLU A 200 33.66 23.65 36.21
CA GLU A 200 34.69 23.88 35.21
C GLU A 200 33.96 24.52 34.03
N HIS A 201 34.35 25.74 33.65
CA HIS A 201 33.91 26.40 32.42
C HIS A 201 34.37 25.58 31.21
N ARG A 202 33.75 24.43 30.96
CA ARG A 202 33.93 23.68 29.73
C ARG A 202 32.95 24.26 28.73
N ALA A 203 33.47 24.80 27.64
CA ALA A 203 32.65 25.19 26.50
C ALA A 203 31.82 23.99 26.05
N ALA A 204 30.59 24.25 25.59
CA ALA A 204 29.74 23.21 25.03
C ALA A 204 30.48 22.55 23.86
N LYS A 205 30.56 21.21 23.87
CA LYS A 205 31.07 20.45 22.72
C LYS A 205 29.89 19.94 21.91
N LEU A 206 29.87 20.30 20.64
CA LEU A 206 28.83 19.91 19.71
C LEU A 206 29.32 18.76 18.84
N TYR A 207 28.53 17.72 18.70
CA TYR A 207 28.70 16.71 17.66
C TYR A 207 27.49 16.78 16.76
N ALA A 208 27.66 16.61 15.46
CA ALA A 208 26.55 16.72 14.54
C ALA A 208 26.39 15.49 13.66
N GLU A 209 25.15 15.28 13.27
CA GLU A 209 24.71 14.26 12.34
C GLU A 209 23.83 14.92 11.29
N GLY A 210 24.27 14.87 10.03
CA GLY A 210 23.61 15.50 8.90
C GLY A 210 22.80 14.49 8.10
N VAL A 211 21.52 14.78 7.90
CA VAL A 211 20.63 13.97 7.09
C VAL A 211 20.21 14.81 5.90
N HIS A 212 20.58 14.39 4.69
CA HIS A 212 20.39 15.17 3.47
C HIS A 212 19.56 14.40 2.44
N LEU A 213 18.52 15.04 1.90
CA LEU A 213 17.77 14.55 0.74
C LEU A 213 17.89 15.59 -0.38
N LEU A 214 18.59 15.20 -1.45
CA LEU A 214 18.76 16.00 -2.65
C LEU A 214 17.74 15.57 -3.71
N SER A 215 16.77 16.44 -3.96
CA SER A 215 15.72 16.24 -4.96
C SER A 215 16.04 17.06 -6.19
N VAL A 216 16.23 16.40 -7.33
CA VAL A 216 16.62 17.04 -8.60
C VAL A 216 15.46 17.04 -9.58
N ASP A 217 15.10 18.22 -10.06
CA ASP A 217 14.12 18.46 -11.12
C ASP A 217 14.80 19.12 -12.34
N GLU A 218 14.03 19.42 -13.38
CA GLU A 218 14.54 19.83 -14.70
C GLU A 218 15.40 21.11 -14.67
N HIS A 219 14.99 22.08 -13.87
CA HIS A 219 15.62 23.41 -13.82
C HIS A 219 16.07 23.81 -12.42
N ARG A 220 15.91 22.92 -11.45
CA ARG A 220 16.12 23.24 -10.04
C ARG A 220 16.45 22.01 -9.25
N LEU A 221 17.29 22.20 -8.24
CA LEU A 221 17.45 21.23 -7.16
C LEU A 221 16.92 21.83 -5.86
N GLU A 222 16.34 20.95 -5.05
CA GLU A 222 15.98 21.22 -3.67
C GLU A 222 16.79 20.28 -2.78
N LEU A 223 17.33 20.83 -1.69
CA LEU A 223 18.10 20.10 -0.72
C LEU A 223 17.44 20.28 0.64
N PHE A 224 16.78 19.24 1.10
CA PHE A 224 16.29 19.14 2.47
C PHE A 224 17.43 18.63 3.35
N THR A 225 17.72 19.33 4.43
CA THR A 225 18.79 18.96 5.36
C THR A 225 18.29 19.06 6.78
N VAL A 226 18.48 18.01 7.56
CA VAL A 226 18.28 18.01 9.01
C VAL A 226 19.64 17.84 9.66
N VAL A 227 19.95 18.69 10.63
CA VAL A 227 21.18 18.61 11.42
C VAL A 227 20.82 18.30 12.86
N HIS A 228 21.13 17.09 13.31
CA HIS A 228 20.98 16.69 14.70
C HIS A 228 22.27 16.98 15.45
N TYR A 229 22.20 17.82 16.47
CA TYR A 229 23.30 18.14 17.37
C TYR A 229 23.20 17.31 18.65
N SER A 230 24.30 16.69 19.06
CA SER A 230 24.53 16.19 20.41
C SER A 230 25.41 17.17 21.17
N ILE A 231 24.89 17.72 22.27
CA ILE A 231 25.48 18.81 23.05
C ILE A 231 26.02 18.25 24.37
N LEU A 232 27.35 18.27 24.53
CA LEU A 232 28.04 17.79 25.72
C LEU A 232 28.61 18.93 26.58
N TYR A 233 28.82 18.63 27.87
CA TYR A 233 29.40 19.48 28.92
C TYR A 233 28.57 20.69 29.35
N ALA A 234 28.14 21.55 28.43
CA ALA A 234 27.39 22.77 28.72
C ALA A 234 26.27 23.00 27.70
N GLY A 235 25.31 23.88 28.02
CA GLY A 235 24.28 24.26 27.05
C GLY A 235 24.83 25.16 25.95
N ALA A 236 24.34 24.95 24.73
CA ALA A 236 24.65 25.77 23.57
C ALA A 236 23.44 26.61 23.16
N ARG A 237 23.71 27.84 22.74
CA ARG A 237 22.68 28.77 22.24
C ARG A 237 22.86 29.14 20.77
N SER A 238 24.03 28.84 20.20
CA SER A 238 24.40 29.17 18.83
C SER A 238 24.70 27.87 18.08
N PHE A 239 24.13 27.78 16.88
CA PHE A 239 24.17 26.63 16.01
C PHE A 239 24.35 27.13 14.58
N ASP A 240 25.60 27.19 14.17
CA ASP A 240 25.98 27.79 12.89
C ASP A 240 26.08 26.70 11.81
N VAL A 241 25.58 26.98 10.61
CA VAL A 241 25.68 26.08 9.45
C VAL A 241 26.24 26.86 8.27
N LEU A 242 27.35 26.39 7.70
CA LEU A 242 27.80 26.90 6.40
C LEU A 242 26.93 26.28 5.31
N VAL A 243 26.21 27.15 4.61
CA VAL A 243 25.47 26.84 3.38
C VAL A 243 26.40 27.09 2.19
N PRO A 244 26.74 26.06 1.39
CA PRO A 244 27.67 26.19 0.28
C PRO A 244 27.20 27.18 -0.80
N GLU A 245 28.15 27.67 -1.58
CA GLU A 245 27.88 28.57 -2.69
C GLU A 245 26.86 27.99 -3.70
N GLY A 246 25.99 28.86 -4.20
CA GLY A 246 24.92 28.49 -5.12
C GLY A 246 23.64 27.97 -4.46
N LEU A 247 23.67 27.56 -3.18
CA LEU A 247 22.47 27.18 -2.44
C LEU A 247 21.85 28.40 -1.73
N ARG A 248 20.56 28.66 -2.00
CA ARG A 248 19.76 29.67 -1.30
C ARG A 248 18.97 29.02 -0.17
N VAL A 249 18.99 29.64 1.01
CA VAL A 249 18.14 29.24 2.14
C VAL A 249 16.70 29.68 1.88
N VAL A 250 15.77 28.73 1.83
CA VAL A 250 14.33 28.96 1.71
C VAL A 250 13.69 29.03 3.09
N SER A 251 14.00 28.06 3.96
CA SER A 251 13.62 28.09 5.37
C SER A 251 14.68 27.41 6.23
N ALA A 252 14.71 27.82 7.50
CA ALA A 252 15.50 27.19 8.54
C ALA A 252 14.70 27.23 9.84
N ASP A 253 14.40 26.06 10.38
CA ASP A 253 13.45 25.87 11.48
C ASP A 253 14.08 25.03 12.58
N GLY A 254 13.85 25.41 13.84
CA GLY A 254 14.35 24.72 15.03
C GLY A 254 13.56 25.13 16.28
N GLU A 255 13.56 24.29 17.30
CA GLU A 255 12.86 24.58 18.57
C GLU A 255 13.57 25.70 19.37
N GLY A 256 12.99 26.10 20.50
CA GLY A 256 13.62 27.07 21.40
C GLY A 256 13.55 28.53 20.91
N ALA A 257 12.52 28.87 20.14
CA ALA A 257 12.36 30.18 19.48
C ALA A 257 13.58 30.55 18.62
N PHE A 258 14.03 29.58 17.81
CA PHE A 258 15.16 29.70 16.90
C PHE A 258 15.00 30.88 15.96
N ARG A 259 16.10 31.63 15.77
CA ARG A 259 16.22 32.71 14.80
C ARG A 259 17.55 32.58 14.10
N TYR A 260 17.62 32.99 12.84
CA TYR A 260 18.86 32.96 12.09
C TYR A 260 19.12 34.26 11.33
N THR A 261 20.39 34.49 11.06
CA THR A 261 20.89 35.50 10.11
C THR A 261 21.82 34.84 9.11
N LEU A 262 21.99 35.45 7.94
CA LEU A 262 22.87 34.95 6.89
C LEU A 262 24.02 35.94 6.70
N GLU A 263 25.25 35.46 6.83
CA GLU A 263 26.46 36.25 6.63
C GLU A 263 27.28 35.66 5.46
N PRO A 264 27.57 36.44 4.41
CA PRO A 264 28.44 35.99 3.33
C PRO A 264 29.83 35.63 3.85
N THR A 265 30.40 34.51 3.39
CA THR A 265 31.72 34.03 3.79
C THR A 265 32.44 33.34 2.62
N ALA A 266 33.71 32.99 2.80
CA ALA A 266 34.45 32.24 1.79
C ALA A 266 33.80 30.86 1.57
N GLY A 267 33.28 30.62 0.36
CA GLY A 267 32.65 29.36 -0.04
C GLY A 267 31.13 29.26 0.20
N GLY A 268 30.44 30.38 0.50
CA GLY A 268 28.98 30.41 0.58
C GLY A 268 28.45 31.42 1.61
N ASN A 269 27.38 31.05 2.30
CA ASN A 269 26.77 31.85 3.37
C ASN A 269 26.84 31.10 4.71
N LEU A 270 27.29 31.77 5.76
CA LEU A 270 27.18 31.27 7.12
C LEU A 270 25.80 31.61 7.68
N LEU A 271 24.99 30.59 7.91
CA LEU A 271 23.76 30.71 8.68
C LEU A 271 24.12 30.71 10.16
N ARG A 272 23.96 31.87 10.82
CA ARG A 272 24.13 32.00 12.27
C ARG A 272 22.79 31.80 12.95
N GLY A 273 22.61 30.63 13.54
CA GLY A 273 21.39 30.25 14.26
C GLY A 273 21.53 30.50 15.75
N GLU A 274 20.53 31.12 16.37
CA GLU A 274 20.47 31.34 17.82
C GLU A 274 19.12 30.95 18.41
N THR A 275 19.14 30.34 19.60
CA THR A 275 17.95 30.02 20.39
C THR A 275 17.76 31.04 21.52
N ALA A 276 16.52 31.24 21.98
CA ALA A 276 16.22 32.20 23.05
C ALA A 276 16.83 31.81 24.42
N TYR A 277 17.10 30.52 24.63
CA TYR A 277 17.72 29.98 25.83
C TYR A 277 18.70 28.84 25.47
N PRO A 278 19.70 28.54 26.32
CA PRO A 278 20.66 27.46 26.06
C PRO A 278 19.97 26.09 25.97
N ILE A 279 20.14 25.40 24.85
CA ILE A 279 19.72 24.01 24.65
C ILE A 279 20.84 23.09 25.12
N ARG A 280 20.48 21.96 25.73
CA ARG A 280 21.42 20.94 26.19
C ARG A 280 21.05 19.62 25.55
N ASN A 281 21.91 18.61 25.69
CA ASN A 281 21.58 17.24 25.34
C ASN A 281 21.49 17.03 23.81
N ARG A 282 20.34 17.34 23.20
CA ARG A 282 20.13 17.24 21.75
C ARG A 282 19.46 18.49 21.22
N TYR A 283 19.73 18.85 19.97
CA TYR A 283 19.02 19.92 19.27
C TYR A 283 18.94 19.61 17.78
N GLU A 284 17.92 20.11 17.09
CA GLU A 284 17.72 19.87 15.67
C GLU A 284 17.47 21.18 14.92
N ILE A 285 18.10 21.30 13.75
CA ILE A 285 17.77 22.33 12.77
C ILE A 285 17.39 21.64 11.46
N SER A 286 16.22 21.99 10.93
CA SER A 286 15.80 21.62 9.59
C SER A 286 16.01 22.79 8.62
N LEU A 287 16.53 22.50 7.43
CA LEU A 287 16.90 23.46 6.40
C LEU A 287 16.25 23.04 5.08
N ARG A 288 15.61 24.00 4.41
CA ARG A 288 15.20 23.86 3.01
C ARG A 288 16.06 24.77 2.17
N LEU A 289 16.85 24.18 1.28
CA LEU A 289 17.77 24.88 0.41
C LEU A 289 17.38 24.65 -1.05
N GLN A 290 17.70 25.61 -1.90
CA GLN A 290 17.31 25.60 -3.30
C GLN A 290 18.39 26.19 -4.18
N ARG A 291 18.59 25.61 -5.37
CA ARG A 291 19.48 26.16 -6.39
C ARG A 291 18.91 25.92 -7.79
N GLU A 292 18.94 26.95 -8.63
CA GLU A 292 18.65 26.80 -10.05
C GLU A 292 19.78 26.04 -10.75
N LEU A 293 19.43 25.17 -11.70
CA LEU A 293 20.39 24.34 -12.42
C LEU A 293 20.73 24.98 -13.78
N PRO A 294 21.94 25.57 -13.94
CA PRO A 294 22.31 26.24 -15.18
C PRO A 294 22.83 25.28 -16.27
N SER A 295 23.14 24.03 -15.90
CA SER A 295 23.73 23.04 -16.79
C SER A 295 23.31 21.62 -16.39
N GLU A 296 23.34 20.69 -17.35
CA GLU A 296 23.00 19.27 -17.12
C GLU A 296 23.94 18.62 -16.10
N THR A 297 25.23 18.93 -16.13
CA THR A 297 26.22 18.45 -15.16
C THR A 297 26.46 19.51 -14.08
N PHE A 298 26.41 19.09 -12.82
CA PHE A 298 26.65 19.99 -11.69
C PHE A 298 27.15 19.22 -10.46
N GLY A 299 27.86 19.93 -9.58
CA GLY A 299 28.25 19.45 -8.26
C GLY A 299 27.41 20.08 -7.16
N VAL A 300 27.00 19.30 -6.16
CA VAL A 300 26.34 19.77 -4.95
C VAL A 300 27.24 19.47 -3.76
N ASP A 301 27.71 20.53 -3.10
CA ASP A 301 28.39 20.43 -1.81
C ASP A 301 27.33 20.42 -0.70
N LEU A 302 27.55 19.65 0.36
CA LEU A 302 26.60 19.52 1.46
C LEU A 302 26.73 20.68 2.47
N PRO A 303 25.62 21.15 3.06
CA PRO A 303 25.63 22.05 4.21
C PRO A 303 26.41 21.43 5.37
N ARG A 304 27.28 22.23 6.00
CA ARG A 304 28.12 21.75 7.10
C ARG A 304 27.87 22.53 8.38
N PRO A 305 27.58 21.86 9.51
CA PRO A 305 27.56 22.52 10.81
C PRO A 305 28.97 23.03 11.16
N VAL A 306 29.04 24.19 11.79
CA VAL A 306 30.27 24.87 12.19
C VAL A 306 30.38 24.86 13.72
N GLY A 307 31.60 24.75 14.23
CA GLY A 307 31.84 24.69 15.69
C GLY A 307 31.52 23.33 16.31
N VAL A 308 31.52 22.27 15.51
CA VAL A 308 31.31 20.88 15.96
C VAL A 308 32.63 20.11 15.99
N GLU A 309 32.76 19.18 16.93
CA GLU A 309 33.94 18.33 17.11
C GLU A 309 34.03 17.22 16.05
N ARG A 310 32.86 16.76 15.57
CA ARG A 310 32.75 15.77 14.48
C ARG A 310 31.38 15.89 13.83
N VAL A 311 31.36 15.70 12.52
CA VAL A 311 30.15 15.49 11.74
C VAL A 311 30.23 14.19 10.96
N HIS A 312 29.10 13.52 10.83
CA HIS A 312 28.87 12.44 9.89
C HIS A 312 27.43 12.53 9.41
N GLY A 313 27.04 11.73 8.42
CA GLY A 313 25.69 11.85 7.90
C GLY A 313 25.34 10.91 6.77
N TRP A 314 24.18 11.14 6.18
CA TRP A 314 23.68 10.40 5.03
C TRP A 314 23.16 11.36 3.97
N VAL A 315 23.28 10.91 2.73
CA VAL A 315 22.77 11.62 1.55
C VAL A 315 21.91 10.65 0.76
N GLY A 316 20.64 10.97 0.61
CA GLY A 316 19.76 10.39 -0.39
C GLY A 316 19.63 11.32 -1.59
N VAL A 317 19.55 10.75 -2.78
CA VAL A 317 19.32 11.50 -4.03
C VAL A 317 18.10 10.91 -4.73
N GLU A 318 17.14 11.75 -5.08
CA GLU A 318 15.94 11.40 -5.83
C GLU A 318 15.72 12.35 -7.02
N ALA A 319 14.90 11.90 -7.97
CA ALA A 319 14.44 12.71 -9.09
C ALA A 319 12.90 12.69 -9.12
N PRO A 320 12.22 13.66 -8.48
CA PRO A 320 10.75 13.71 -8.48
C PRO A 320 10.16 14.16 -9.82
N GLY A 321 10.95 14.88 -10.62
CA GLY A 321 10.56 15.37 -11.93
C GLY A 321 10.88 14.39 -13.07
N ARG A 322 10.66 14.86 -14.30
CA ARG A 322 10.97 14.11 -15.52
C ARG A 322 12.42 14.28 -15.92
N VAL A 323 13.32 13.79 -15.07
CA VAL A 323 14.75 13.90 -15.27
C VAL A 323 15.38 12.53 -15.13
N GLN A 324 16.20 12.14 -16.11
CA GLN A 324 17.14 11.04 -15.94
C GLN A 324 18.34 11.56 -15.16
N LEU A 325 18.56 10.99 -13.98
CA LEU A 325 19.65 11.37 -13.09
C LEU A 325 20.72 10.27 -13.06
N ASP A 326 21.94 10.64 -13.44
CA ASP A 326 23.11 9.76 -13.39
C ASP A 326 24.13 10.33 -12.39
N THR A 327 24.67 9.50 -11.51
CA THR A 327 25.76 9.93 -10.60
C THR A 327 27.10 9.78 -11.32
N ILE A 328 27.84 10.89 -11.43
CA ILE A 328 29.18 10.90 -12.03
C ILE A 328 30.20 10.45 -10.99
N ASP A 329 30.15 11.08 -9.80
CA ASP A 329 30.94 10.67 -8.63
C ASP A 329 30.38 11.27 -7.33
N ALA A 330 30.94 10.78 -6.22
CA ALA A 330 30.61 11.18 -4.87
C ALA A 330 31.91 11.31 -4.06
N ASP A 331 32.48 12.51 -4.04
CA ASP A 331 33.74 12.81 -3.37
C ASP A 331 33.51 12.96 -1.86
N GLY A 332 34.30 12.23 -1.04
CA GLY A 332 34.17 12.24 0.43
C GLY A 332 32.96 11.48 0.98
N LEU A 333 32.31 10.67 0.13
CA LEU A 333 31.08 9.94 0.41
C LEU A 333 31.26 8.44 0.15
N LEU A 334 30.72 7.59 1.03
CA LEU A 334 30.76 6.13 0.88
C LEU A 334 29.42 5.60 0.37
N PRO A 335 29.38 4.78 -0.69
CA PRO A 335 28.11 4.27 -1.22
C PRO A 335 27.40 3.39 -0.20
N LEU A 336 26.07 3.45 -0.21
CA LEU A 336 25.18 2.75 0.70
C LEU A 336 23.96 2.21 -0.06
N ASP A 337 23.35 1.11 0.39
CA ASP A 337 22.05 0.69 -0.13
C ASP A 337 20.96 1.67 0.36
N PRO A 338 20.03 2.15 -0.51
CA PRO A 338 18.97 3.07 -0.11
C PRO A 338 18.12 2.59 1.08
N ARG A 339 18.00 1.28 1.29
CA ARG A 339 17.26 0.69 2.44
C ARG A 339 17.97 0.89 3.78
N GLN A 340 19.25 1.23 3.77
CA GLN A 340 20.05 1.50 4.96
C GLN A 340 20.09 2.99 5.32
N LEU A 341 19.44 3.86 4.52
CA LEU A 341 19.25 5.25 4.89
C LEU A 341 18.34 5.37 6.13
N PRO A 342 18.54 6.42 6.95
CA PRO A 342 17.62 6.74 8.04
C PRO A 342 16.17 6.83 7.56
N GLU A 343 15.23 6.50 8.44
CA GLU A 343 13.80 6.50 8.13
C GLU A 343 13.32 7.90 7.70
N GLU A 344 13.89 8.94 8.30
CA GLU A 344 13.57 10.34 7.99
C GLU A 344 13.86 10.71 6.53
N VAL A 345 14.92 10.17 5.92
CA VAL A 345 15.23 10.40 4.49
C VAL A 345 14.23 9.66 3.62
N ARG A 346 13.92 8.42 3.99
CA ARG A 346 13.05 7.54 3.20
C ARG A 346 11.60 8.05 3.22
N ASP A 347 11.15 8.57 4.35
CA ASP A 347 9.81 9.13 4.54
C ASP A 347 9.67 10.53 3.92
N ALA A 348 10.75 11.31 3.89
CA ALA A 348 10.77 12.61 3.21
C ALA A 348 10.84 12.49 1.67
N SER A 349 11.27 11.34 1.16
CA SER A 349 11.37 11.05 -0.26
C SER A 349 9.99 10.89 -0.89
N VAL A 350 9.75 11.62 -1.98
CA VAL A 350 8.47 11.53 -2.74
C VAL A 350 8.61 10.69 -4.01
N SER A 351 9.82 10.21 -4.29
CA SER A 351 10.16 9.35 -5.43
C SER A 351 11.22 8.32 -5.04
N PRO A 352 11.46 7.28 -5.85
CA PRO A 352 12.50 6.30 -5.52
C PRO A 352 13.88 6.96 -5.37
N ILE A 353 14.58 6.63 -4.27
CA ILE A 353 15.95 7.07 -4.04
C ILE A 353 16.87 6.35 -5.03
N LEU A 354 17.48 7.13 -5.93
CA LEU A 354 18.34 6.65 -7.03
C LEU A 354 19.79 6.48 -6.60
N GLY A 355 20.20 7.19 -5.54
CA GLY A 355 21.55 7.12 -4.98
C GLY A 355 21.54 7.36 -3.48
N ALA A 356 22.39 6.63 -2.77
CA ALA A 356 22.51 6.71 -1.32
C ALA A 356 23.98 6.63 -0.90
N TRP A 357 24.39 7.53 0.00
CA TRP A 357 25.75 7.57 0.54
C TRP A 357 25.78 7.90 2.02
N ARG A 358 26.86 7.48 2.67
CA ARG A 358 27.25 7.91 4.02
C ARG A 358 28.38 8.93 3.94
N ALA A 359 28.16 10.09 4.54
CA ALA A 359 29.18 11.11 4.76
C ALA A 359 29.98 10.80 6.03
N THR A 360 31.30 10.66 5.89
CA THR A 360 32.21 10.38 7.02
C THR A 360 33.13 11.56 7.36
N SER A 361 33.08 12.61 6.56
CA SER A 361 33.88 13.82 6.70
C SER A 361 33.03 15.08 6.51
N GLU A 362 33.58 16.23 6.89
CA GLU A 362 32.95 17.55 6.76
C GLU A 362 32.80 18.03 5.30
N ARG A 363 33.34 17.31 4.32
CA ARG A 363 33.38 17.72 2.91
C ARG A 363 32.88 16.58 2.02
N GLY A 364 31.55 16.45 1.96
CA GLY A 364 30.87 15.59 1.00
C GLY A 364 30.39 16.37 -0.21
N ARG A 365 30.65 15.85 -1.41
CA ARG A 365 30.19 16.42 -2.68
C ARG A 365 29.63 15.34 -3.58
N VAL A 366 28.46 15.58 -4.16
CA VAL A 366 27.86 14.70 -5.18
C VAL A 366 27.92 15.42 -6.52
N ARG A 367 28.48 14.79 -7.55
CA ARG A 367 28.39 15.27 -8.94
C ARG A 367 27.41 14.43 -9.72
N LEU A 368 26.43 15.11 -10.31
CA LEU A 368 25.30 14.51 -11.00
C LEU A 368 25.22 15.04 -12.44
N SER A 369 24.65 14.22 -13.30
CA SER A 369 24.15 14.61 -14.62
C SER A 369 22.63 14.46 -14.63
N ALA A 370 21.92 15.56 -14.85
CA ALA A 370 20.48 15.63 -14.98
C ALA A 370 20.11 15.89 -16.44
N ARG A 371 19.45 14.93 -17.09
CA ARG A 371 18.97 15.06 -18.46
C ARG A 371 17.44 15.08 -18.47
N PRO A 372 16.79 16.15 -18.97
CA PRO A 372 15.34 16.18 -19.12
C PRO A 372 14.85 15.01 -19.97
N LEU A 373 13.83 14.31 -19.50
CA LEU A 373 13.15 13.27 -20.26
C LEU A 373 12.02 13.91 -21.08
N PRO A 374 11.81 13.49 -22.35
CA PRO A 374 10.75 14.05 -23.18
C PRO A 374 9.36 13.79 -22.57
N GLU A 375 8.45 14.74 -22.79
CA GLU A 375 7.04 14.60 -22.41
C GLU A 375 6.41 13.70 -23.44
N VAL A 376 6.18 12.45 -23.06
CA VAL A 376 5.24 11.62 -23.79
C VAL A 376 3.96 11.67 -22.97
N ASP A 377 2.98 12.44 -23.43
CA ASP A 377 1.62 12.35 -22.92
C ASP A 377 1.15 10.91 -23.10
N VAL A 378 1.26 10.10 -22.05
CA VAL A 378 0.64 8.78 -22.00
C VAL A 378 -0.80 8.97 -21.54
N ASP A 379 -1.54 9.86 -22.21
CA ASP A 379 -2.99 9.82 -22.18
C ASP A 379 -3.41 8.67 -23.10
N ALA A 380 -3.27 7.44 -22.58
CA ALA A 380 -3.83 6.25 -23.20
C ALA A 380 -5.36 6.30 -23.10
N GLU A 381 -5.98 7.22 -23.84
CA GLU A 381 -7.39 7.04 -24.18
C GLU A 381 -7.47 5.71 -24.92
N SER A 382 -8.22 4.77 -24.34
CA SER A 382 -8.38 3.43 -24.88
C SER A 382 -9.83 3.02 -24.73
N ILE A 383 -10.24 2.07 -25.57
CA ILE A 383 -11.54 1.43 -25.45
C ILE A 383 -11.35 0.22 -24.55
N ASP A 384 -12.00 0.22 -23.38
CA ASP A 384 -11.88 -0.84 -22.37
C ASP A 384 -12.39 -2.17 -22.93
N HIS A 385 -13.55 -2.13 -23.59
CA HIS A 385 -14.20 -3.32 -24.14
C HIS A 385 -15.00 -3.01 -25.40
N VAL A 386 -14.96 -3.93 -26.37
CA VAL A 386 -15.82 -3.95 -27.55
C VAL A 386 -16.60 -5.26 -27.59
N ASP A 387 -17.92 -5.15 -27.55
CA ASP A 387 -18.84 -6.25 -27.83
C ASP A 387 -19.36 -6.11 -29.27
N ALA A 388 -19.10 -7.09 -30.11
CA ALA A 388 -19.55 -7.13 -31.49
C ALA A 388 -20.44 -8.35 -31.75
N ARG A 389 -21.53 -8.16 -32.50
CA ARG A 389 -22.41 -9.24 -32.94
C ARG A 389 -22.77 -9.07 -34.41
N SER A 390 -22.32 -9.99 -35.25
CA SER A 390 -22.67 -10.03 -36.67
C SER A 390 -23.65 -11.16 -36.95
N VAL A 391 -24.75 -10.85 -37.63
CA VAL A 391 -25.73 -11.82 -38.12
C VAL A 391 -25.76 -11.74 -39.64
N VAL A 392 -25.51 -12.87 -40.28
CA VAL A 392 -25.51 -13.01 -41.75
C VAL A 392 -26.81 -13.69 -42.18
N SER A 393 -27.54 -13.09 -43.12
CA SER A 393 -28.75 -13.66 -43.71
C SER A 393 -28.42 -14.57 -44.91
N ALA A 394 -29.38 -15.38 -45.36
CA ALA A 394 -29.20 -16.30 -46.49
C ALA A 394 -28.89 -15.60 -47.83
N ASN A 395 -29.21 -14.32 -47.96
CA ASN A 395 -28.94 -13.50 -49.15
C ASN A 395 -27.65 -12.66 -49.04
N GLY A 396 -26.81 -12.91 -48.04
CA GLY A 396 -25.52 -12.21 -47.91
C GLY A 396 -25.58 -10.86 -47.20
N ARG A 397 -26.74 -10.41 -46.72
CA ARG A 397 -26.81 -9.20 -45.89
C ARG A 397 -26.24 -9.48 -44.52
N VAL A 398 -25.45 -8.56 -44.01
CA VAL A 398 -24.82 -8.62 -42.70
C VAL A 398 -25.33 -7.47 -41.87
N SER A 399 -25.82 -7.76 -40.67
CA SER A 399 -26.05 -6.73 -39.67
C SER A 399 -25.11 -6.92 -38.51
N THR A 400 -24.37 -5.86 -38.15
CA THR A 400 -23.38 -5.89 -37.08
C THR A 400 -23.76 -4.89 -36.00
N GLU A 401 -24.06 -5.38 -34.80
CA GLU A 401 -24.18 -4.57 -33.60
C GLU A 401 -22.80 -4.41 -32.96
N LEU A 402 -22.45 -3.18 -32.57
CA LEU A 402 -21.23 -2.84 -31.86
C LEU A 402 -21.57 -2.07 -30.58
N ARG A 403 -20.99 -2.50 -29.47
CA ARG A 403 -21.05 -1.78 -28.19
C ARG A 403 -19.63 -1.53 -27.70
N LEU A 404 -19.22 -0.27 -27.63
CA LEU A 404 -17.91 0.16 -27.17
C LEU A 404 -18.05 0.79 -25.79
N ARG A 405 -17.25 0.33 -24.82
CA ARG A 405 -17.15 0.94 -23.49
C ARG A 405 -15.78 1.58 -23.34
N MET A 406 -15.75 2.85 -22.95
CA MET A 406 -14.50 3.60 -22.85
C MET A 406 -14.57 4.69 -21.79
N ARG A 407 -13.40 5.20 -21.41
CA ARG A 407 -13.25 6.42 -20.62
C ARG A 407 -12.63 7.49 -21.51
N ASN A 408 -13.33 8.61 -21.66
CA ASN A 408 -12.92 9.75 -22.46
C ASN A 408 -12.74 10.98 -21.57
N ARG A 409 -11.52 11.53 -21.50
CA ARG A 409 -11.22 12.70 -20.66
C ARG A 409 -11.20 13.99 -21.47
N ILE A 410 -10.69 13.93 -22.70
CA ILE A 410 -10.38 15.14 -23.46
C ILE A 410 -10.94 15.13 -24.89
N ARG A 411 -11.18 13.97 -25.53
CA ARG A 411 -11.61 13.92 -26.93
C ARG A 411 -13.06 14.35 -27.17
N HIS A 412 -13.26 14.98 -28.31
CA HIS A 412 -14.58 15.41 -28.79
C HIS A 412 -15.23 14.41 -29.77
N GLY A 413 -14.44 13.50 -30.36
CA GLY A 413 -14.91 12.51 -31.33
C GLY A 413 -14.06 11.25 -31.34
N LEU A 414 -14.66 10.12 -31.71
CA LEU A 414 -14.00 8.85 -32.03
C LEU A 414 -14.08 8.63 -33.52
N THR A 415 -12.94 8.42 -34.18
CA THR A 415 -12.90 8.13 -35.62
C THR A 415 -13.00 6.63 -35.84
N MET A 416 -13.90 6.22 -36.72
CA MET A 416 -14.11 4.82 -37.09
C MET A 416 -14.04 4.66 -38.60
N THR A 417 -13.17 3.76 -39.05
CA THR A 417 -12.98 3.37 -40.46
C THR A 417 -13.88 2.18 -40.76
N LEU A 418 -14.96 2.45 -41.50
CA LEU A 418 -15.94 1.48 -41.95
C LEU A 418 -15.36 0.59 -43.08
N PRO A 419 -15.65 -0.71 -43.09
CA PRO A 419 -15.35 -1.57 -44.23
C PRO A 419 -16.10 -1.11 -45.48
N GLU A 420 -15.55 -1.38 -46.66
CA GLU A 420 -16.21 -1.08 -47.94
C GLU A 420 -17.65 -1.60 -47.99
N GLY A 421 -18.57 -0.78 -48.50
CA GLY A 421 -20.00 -1.12 -48.61
C GLY A 421 -20.76 -1.17 -47.27
N THR A 422 -20.18 -0.68 -46.17
CA THR A 422 -20.85 -0.64 -44.87
C THR A 422 -21.56 0.70 -44.65
N THR A 423 -22.79 0.64 -44.16
CA THR A 423 -23.61 1.81 -43.82
C THR A 423 -23.99 1.79 -42.34
N VAL A 424 -24.06 2.96 -41.71
CA VAL A 424 -24.51 3.10 -40.32
C VAL A 424 -26.02 3.19 -40.29
N VAL A 425 -26.68 2.17 -39.74
CA VAL A 425 -28.13 2.14 -39.56
C VAL A 425 -28.54 2.93 -38.31
N ARG A 426 -27.75 2.81 -37.24
CA ARG A 426 -28.00 3.48 -35.97
C ARG A 426 -26.71 3.75 -35.23
N ALA A 427 -26.65 4.88 -34.54
CA ALA A 427 -25.63 5.18 -33.53
C ALA A 427 -26.29 5.82 -32.31
N ALA A 428 -25.82 5.45 -31.12
CA ALA A 428 -26.25 6.02 -29.86
C ALA A 428 -25.06 6.15 -28.90
N ARG A 429 -25.12 7.17 -28.04
CA ARG A 429 -24.20 7.41 -26.94
C ARG A 429 -24.98 7.39 -25.64
N ASP A 430 -24.64 6.47 -24.74
CA ASP A 430 -25.33 6.24 -23.47
C ASP A 430 -26.85 6.06 -23.64
N GLY A 431 -27.25 5.36 -24.70
CA GLY A 431 -28.65 5.12 -25.07
C GLY A 431 -29.35 6.25 -25.82
N ALA A 432 -28.79 7.46 -25.87
CA ALA A 432 -29.32 8.58 -26.64
C ALA A 432 -28.84 8.53 -28.10
N ALA A 433 -29.74 8.68 -29.06
CA ALA A 433 -29.38 8.68 -30.48
C ALA A 433 -28.40 9.83 -30.80
N ILE A 434 -27.35 9.51 -31.56
CA ILE A 434 -26.37 10.50 -32.05
C ILE A 434 -26.31 10.44 -33.57
N ALA A 435 -26.02 11.57 -34.21
CA ALA A 435 -25.73 11.62 -35.64
C ALA A 435 -24.21 11.49 -35.85
N PRO A 436 -23.72 10.40 -36.46
CA PRO A 436 -22.32 10.31 -36.89
C PRO A 436 -22.04 11.40 -37.93
N SER A 437 -20.89 12.05 -37.83
CA SER A 437 -20.41 12.95 -38.89
C SER A 437 -19.61 12.15 -39.90
N GLN A 438 -19.94 12.28 -41.19
CA GLN A 438 -19.19 11.61 -42.25
C GLN A 438 -17.98 12.47 -42.64
N ALA A 439 -16.77 11.92 -42.48
CA ALA A 439 -15.54 12.59 -42.89
C ALA A 439 -15.24 12.31 -44.37
N ASP A 440 -15.45 11.06 -44.80
CA ASP A 440 -15.41 10.62 -46.20
C ASP A 440 -16.23 9.31 -46.37
N ASP A 441 -16.08 8.62 -47.51
CA ASP A 441 -16.84 7.39 -47.84
C ASP A 441 -16.54 6.21 -46.89
N GLN A 442 -15.40 6.21 -46.20
CA GLN A 442 -14.97 5.11 -45.31
C GLN A 442 -14.80 5.55 -43.85
N HIS A 443 -14.68 6.85 -43.57
CA HIS A 443 -14.41 7.36 -42.23
C HIS A 443 -15.61 8.11 -41.65
N ILE A 444 -16.04 7.69 -40.46
CA ILE A 444 -17.05 8.40 -39.67
C ILE A 444 -16.48 8.87 -38.35
N VAL A 445 -17.02 9.96 -37.82
CA VAL A 445 -16.67 10.51 -36.51
C VAL A 445 -17.90 10.45 -35.61
N LEU A 446 -17.75 9.78 -34.48
CA LEU A 446 -18.79 9.64 -33.46
C LEU A 446 -18.55 10.66 -32.34
N PRO A 447 -19.50 11.57 -32.07
CA PRO A 447 -19.32 12.59 -31.04
C PRO A 447 -19.23 11.97 -29.64
N LEU A 448 -18.17 12.32 -28.91
CA LEU A 448 -17.95 11.84 -27.54
C LEU A 448 -18.37 12.89 -26.50
N ARG A 449 -18.55 12.45 -25.26
CA ARG A 449 -18.61 13.34 -24.09
C ARG A 449 -17.48 13.00 -23.15
N ARG A 450 -17.10 13.95 -22.30
CA ARG A 450 -16.21 13.66 -21.17
C ARG A 450 -16.93 12.74 -20.18
N SER A 451 -16.19 11.79 -19.65
CA SER A 451 -16.65 10.78 -18.70
C SER A 451 -15.83 10.88 -17.41
N GLY A 452 -16.49 10.79 -16.24
CA GLY A 452 -15.83 10.75 -14.93
C GLY A 452 -15.21 9.38 -14.60
N ALA A 453 -14.57 9.26 -13.44
CA ALA A 453 -13.93 8.01 -13.03
C ALA A 453 -14.92 6.83 -12.90
N ASP A 454 -16.13 7.08 -12.41
CA ASP A 454 -17.16 6.06 -12.13
C ASP A 454 -18.30 5.98 -13.16
N ASP A 455 -18.20 6.73 -14.26
CA ASP A 455 -19.24 6.84 -15.29
C ASP A 455 -18.66 6.58 -16.68
N PRO A 456 -18.49 5.31 -17.11
CA PRO A 456 -17.92 4.98 -18.41
C PRO A 456 -18.86 5.39 -19.56
N LEU A 457 -18.26 5.88 -20.65
CA LEU A 457 -18.96 6.20 -21.89
C LEU A 457 -19.30 4.92 -22.66
N VAL A 458 -20.55 4.79 -23.12
CA VAL A 458 -20.98 3.67 -23.96
C VAL A 458 -21.43 4.17 -25.33
N LEU A 459 -20.86 3.62 -26.40
CA LEU A 459 -21.32 3.84 -27.78
C LEU A 459 -21.95 2.56 -28.31
N ASP A 460 -23.19 2.66 -28.78
CA ASP A 460 -23.93 1.56 -29.41
C ASP A 460 -24.15 1.87 -30.89
N LEU A 461 -23.75 0.98 -31.79
CA LEU A 461 -23.93 1.12 -33.23
C LEU A 461 -24.57 -0.11 -33.84
N VAL A 462 -25.37 0.11 -34.90
CA VAL A 462 -25.86 -0.93 -35.79
C VAL A 462 -25.39 -0.60 -37.19
N LEU A 463 -24.65 -1.52 -37.79
CA LEU A 463 -24.09 -1.41 -39.13
C LEU A 463 -24.78 -2.42 -40.06
N ALA A 464 -24.93 -2.03 -41.32
CA ALA A 464 -25.40 -2.91 -42.39
C ALA A 464 -24.34 -2.98 -43.49
N SER A 465 -23.98 -4.19 -43.88
CA SER A 465 -23.07 -4.46 -44.99
C SER A 465 -23.52 -5.70 -45.75
N GLU A 466 -22.79 -6.07 -46.80
CA GLU A 466 -23.04 -7.28 -47.59
C GLU A 466 -21.77 -8.13 -47.65
N THR A 467 -21.96 -9.45 -47.68
CA THR A 467 -20.90 -10.44 -47.91
C THR A 467 -21.38 -11.47 -48.92
N ASP A 468 -20.47 -11.93 -49.76
CA ASP A 468 -20.75 -13.07 -50.64
C ASP A 468 -20.96 -14.33 -49.81
N ILE A 469 -21.94 -15.16 -50.20
CA ILE A 469 -22.14 -16.50 -49.65
C ILE A 469 -22.03 -17.52 -50.80
N PRO A 470 -20.86 -18.16 -50.97
CA PRO A 470 -20.64 -19.12 -52.05
C PRO A 470 -21.55 -20.34 -51.94
N ARG A 471 -22.24 -20.70 -53.04
CA ARG A 471 -23.13 -21.88 -53.09
C ARG A 471 -22.39 -23.23 -53.25
N LEU A 472 -21.17 -23.22 -53.79
CA LEU A 472 -20.39 -24.41 -54.15
C LEU A 472 -19.16 -24.61 -53.26
N ILE A 473 -18.09 -23.86 -53.53
CA ILE A 473 -16.90 -23.74 -52.70
C ILE A 473 -16.53 -22.25 -52.69
N GLY A 474 -16.16 -21.72 -51.55
CA GLY A 474 -15.57 -20.39 -51.48
C GLY A 474 -15.37 -19.90 -50.06
N ARG A 475 -14.90 -18.66 -49.94
CA ARG A 475 -14.60 -18.01 -48.67
C ARG A 475 -15.40 -16.73 -48.55
N SER A 476 -16.10 -16.58 -47.43
CA SER A 476 -16.74 -15.32 -47.06
C SER A 476 -15.84 -14.57 -46.08
N ARG A 477 -15.80 -13.24 -46.16
CA ARG A 477 -15.01 -12.37 -45.30
C ARG A 477 -15.94 -11.40 -44.59
N LEU A 478 -15.89 -11.41 -43.26
CA LEU A 478 -16.48 -10.37 -42.44
C LEU A 478 -15.36 -9.51 -41.87
N GLN A 479 -15.62 -8.21 -41.76
CA GLN A 479 -14.69 -7.23 -41.21
C GLN A 479 -15.43 -6.34 -40.22
N LEU A 480 -14.84 -6.14 -39.04
CA LEU A 480 -15.27 -5.08 -38.14
C LEU A 480 -14.61 -3.75 -38.54
N PRO A 481 -15.26 -2.60 -38.29
CA PRO A 481 -14.62 -1.31 -38.44
C PRO A 481 -13.35 -1.19 -37.59
N ALA A 482 -12.37 -0.44 -38.09
CA ALA A 482 -11.19 -0.06 -37.31
C ALA A 482 -11.46 1.25 -36.57
N VAL A 483 -10.85 1.45 -35.41
CA VAL A 483 -11.05 2.64 -34.57
C VAL A 483 -9.70 3.31 -34.28
N ASP A 484 -9.68 4.64 -34.20
CA ASP A 484 -8.47 5.44 -33.99
C ASP A 484 -7.96 5.45 -32.53
N LEU A 485 -8.39 4.48 -31.73
CA LEU A 485 -7.96 4.24 -30.35
C LEU A 485 -7.60 2.76 -30.13
N PRO A 486 -6.62 2.46 -29.26
CA PRO A 486 -6.33 1.09 -28.89
C PRO A 486 -7.52 0.46 -28.14
N VAL A 487 -7.77 -0.82 -28.40
CA VAL A 487 -8.83 -1.61 -27.74
C VAL A 487 -8.22 -2.62 -26.79
N SER A 488 -8.57 -2.54 -25.50
CA SER A 488 -8.06 -3.45 -24.47
C SER A 488 -8.60 -4.87 -24.63
N SER A 489 -9.89 -5.01 -24.96
CA SER A 489 -10.50 -6.32 -25.18
C SER A 489 -11.68 -6.29 -26.17
N LEU A 490 -11.80 -7.33 -26.99
CA LEU A 490 -12.87 -7.52 -27.96
C LEU A 490 -13.51 -8.90 -27.76
N SER A 491 -14.84 -8.94 -27.85
CA SER A 491 -15.66 -10.14 -27.99
C SER A 491 -16.51 -10.02 -29.25
N TRP A 492 -16.34 -10.90 -30.23
CA TRP A 492 -17.11 -10.88 -31.48
C TRP A 492 -17.85 -12.20 -31.71
N SER A 493 -19.18 -12.14 -31.74
CA SER A 493 -20.03 -13.29 -32.09
C SER A 493 -20.54 -13.20 -33.52
N VAL A 494 -20.32 -14.24 -34.32
CA VAL A 494 -20.76 -14.32 -35.72
C VAL A 494 -21.80 -15.43 -35.86
N HIS A 495 -22.94 -15.13 -36.47
CA HIS A 495 -24.03 -16.07 -36.71
C HIS A 495 -24.30 -16.17 -38.21
N TRP A 496 -24.23 -17.39 -38.75
CA TRP A 496 -24.47 -17.68 -40.17
C TRP A 496 -25.88 -18.27 -40.37
N PRO A 497 -26.44 -18.19 -41.60
CA PRO A 497 -27.77 -18.70 -41.88
C PRO A 497 -27.84 -20.24 -41.88
N ALA A 498 -29.03 -20.78 -41.64
CA ALA A 498 -29.32 -22.21 -41.66
C ALA A 498 -28.90 -22.87 -42.99
N GLY A 499 -28.27 -24.05 -42.91
CA GLY A 499 -27.83 -24.82 -44.09
C GLY A 499 -26.41 -24.55 -44.57
N THR A 500 -25.75 -23.53 -44.03
CA THR A 500 -24.34 -23.24 -44.32
C THR A 500 -23.44 -24.13 -43.46
N ARG A 501 -22.67 -25.05 -44.04
CA ARG A 501 -21.58 -25.73 -43.31
C ARG A 501 -20.32 -24.87 -43.41
N ALA A 502 -20.15 -23.95 -42.46
CA ALA A 502 -18.92 -23.19 -42.31
C ALA A 502 -17.85 -24.10 -41.67
N SER A 503 -16.87 -24.55 -42.46
CA SER A 503 -15.80 -25.42 -41.98
C SER A 503 -14.55 -24.58 -41.66
N GLY A 504 -14.32 -24.31 -40.38
CA GLY A 504 -13.12 -23.62 -39.92
C GLY A 504 -13.20 -22.09 -40.05
N LEU A 505 -13.67 -21.44 -39.00
CA LEU A 505 -13.51 -19.99 -38.87
C LEU A 505 -12.04 -19.69 -38.59
N HIS A 506 -11.36 -19.06 -39.54
CA HIS A 506 -10.02 -18.54 -39.35
C HIS A 506 -10.10 -17.05 -39.04
N SER A 507 -9.42 -16.63 -37.99
CA SER A 507 -9.13 -15.23 -37.66
C SER A 507 -7.63 -15.09 -37.49
N ASP A 508 -7.11 -13.88 -37.63
CA ASP A 508 -5.69 -13.54 -37.42
C ASP A 508 -5.30 -13.58 -35.92
N VAL A 509 -6.18 -14.17 -35.09
CA VAL A 509 -6.14 -14.30 -33.64
C VAL A 509 -6.36 -15.77 -33.30
N ARG A 510 -5.53 -16.34 -32.41
CA ARG A 510 -5.61 -17.76 -32.01
C ARG A 510 -7.04 -18.14 -31.62
N SER A 511 -7.62 -19.09 -32.36
CA SER A 511 -8.85 -19.79 -31.95
C SER A 511 -8.58 -20.51 -30.62
N GLN A 512 -9.21 -20.06 -29.53
CA GLN A 512 -9.30 -20.87 -28.33
C GLN A 512 -10.44 -21.88 -28.54
N ARG A 513 -10.03 -23.13 -28.73
CA ARG A 513 -10.91 -24.28 -28.94
C ARG A 513 -11.85 -24.42 -27.73
N GLN A 514 -13.15 -24.44 -28.00
CA GLN A 514 -14.20 -24.81 -27.07
C GLN A 514 -13.86 -26.15 -26.41
N VAL A 515 -13.50 -26.14 -25.12
CA VAL A 515 -13.39 -27.35 -24.30
C VAL A 515 -14.67 -27.47 -23.48
N GLY A 516 -15.58 -28.30 -23.98
CA GLY A 516 -16.61 -28.95 -23.17
C GLY A 516 -17.80 -28.10 -22.73
N THR A 517 -18.94 -28.77 -22.60
CA THR A 517 -20.13 -28.31 -21.90
C THR A 517 -19.85 -28.29 -20.40
N GLY A 518 -19.07 -27.32 -19.92
CA GLY A 518 -18.80 -27.10 -18.50
C GLY A 518 -19.50 -25.85 -18.00
N ARG A 519 -20.61 -26.01 -17.26
CA ARG A 519 -21.16 -24.97 -16.37
C ARG A 519 -20.20 -24.82 -15.20
N TRP A 520 -19.48 -23.71 -15.06
CA TRP A 520 -18.84 -23.10 -13.87
C TRP A 520 -17.98 -21.94 -14.41
N LEU A 521 -18.16 -20.63 -14.18
CA LEU A 521 -18.87 -19.85 -13.17
C LEU A 521 -20.08 -19.11 -13.75
N ALA A 522 -21.27 -19.44 -13.25
CA ALA A 522 -22.29 -18.43 -13.03
C ALA A 522 -22.15 -18.04 -11.54
N ASP A 523 -21.87 -16.77 -11.28
CA ASP A 523 -22.51 -15.96 -10.23
C ASP A 523 -21.66 -14.72 -9.90
N SER A 524 -22.02 -13.64 -10.57
CA SER A 524 -22.20 -12.35 -9.91
C SER A 524 -23.43 -11.72 -10.55
N PRO A 525 -24.50 -11.45 -9.78
CA PRO A 525 -25.67 -10.79 -10.31
C PRO A 525 -25.32 -9.31 -10.48
N SER A 526 -24.71 -8.96 -11.61
CA SER A 526 -24.73 -7.57 -12.05
C SER A 526 -26.15 -7.27 -12.45
N ALA A 527 -26.79 -6.39 -11.67
CA ALA A 527 -28.18 -5.98 -11.77
C ALA A 527 -28.66 -5.94 -13.23
N ALA A 528 -29.68 -6.73 -13.52
CA ALA A 528 -30.46 -6.61 -14.74
C ALA A 528 -31.09 -5.21 -14.75
N THR A 529 -30.48 -4.29 -15.48
CA THR A 529 -31.17 -3.08 -15.92
C THR A 529 -32.26 -3.54 -16.90
N PRO A 530 -33.54 -3.16 -16.70
CA PRO A 530 -34.60 -3.60 -17.59
C PRO A 530 -34.33 -3.03 -18.99
N ILE A 531 -34.07 -3.93 -19.93
CA ILE A 531 -33.97 -3.60 -21.35
C ILE A 531 -35.40 -3.28 -21.81
N LEU A 532 -35.67 -2.00 -22.10
CA LEU A 532 -36.78 -1.62 -22.97
C LEU A 532 -36.61 -2.36 -24.31
N PRO A 533 -37.66 -2.94 -24.90
CA PRO A 533 -37.54 -3.75 -26.10
C PRO A 533 -37.18 -2.86 -27.28
N GLN A 534 -35.89 -2.76 -27.57
CA GLN A 534 -35.40 -2.30 -28.86
C GLN A 534 -35.13 -3.56 -29.66
N GLN A 535 -35.79 -3.68 -30.81
CA GLN A 535 -35.80 -4.86 -31.69
C GLN A 535 -34.41 -5.49 -31.82
N ALA A 536 -34.16 -6.51 -31.00
CA ALA A 536 -32.95 -7.32 -31.10
C ALA A 536 -32.96 -7.98 -32.48
N LEU A 537 -31.82 -7.95 -33.17
CA LEU A 537 -31.64 -8.70 -34.41
C LEU A 537 -32.12 -10.14 -34.21
N ALA A 538 -33.10 -10.55 -35.02
CA ALA A 538 -33.63 -11.91 -34.97
C ALA A 538 -32.49 -12.89 -35.27
N VAL A 539 -32.03 -13.58 -34.23
CA VAL A 539 -30.98 -14.59 -34.33
C VAL A 539 -31.60 -15.80 -35.01
N PRO A 540 -31.01 -16.34 -36.08
CA PRO A 540 -31.53 -17.55 -36.71
C PRO A 540 -31.54 -18.71 -35.69
N GLU A 541 -32.68 -19.41 -35.55
CA GLU A 541 -32.82 -20.56 -34.62
C GLU A 541 -31.91 -21.74 -34.97
N ALA A 542 -31.39 -21.79 -36.20
CA ALA A 542 -30.47 -22.82 -36.68
C ALA A 542 -29.40 -22.22 -37.61
N GLY A 543 -28.12 -22.49 -37.34
CA GLY A 543 -26.97 -22.04 -38.13
C GLY A 543 -25.66 -22.13 -37.33
N PRO A 544 -24.48 -22.25 -37.98
CA PRO A 544 -23.22 -22.25 -37.24
C PRO A 544 -22.94 -20.87 -36.66
N SER A 545 -22.45 -20.84 -35.42
CA SER A 545 -21.99 -19.63 -34.74
C SER A 545 -20.55 -19.78 -34.26
N GLY A 546 -19.86 -18.65 -34.09
CA GLY A 546 -18.51 -18.59 -33.52
C GLY A 546 -18.34 -17.37 -32.64
N LEU A 547 -17.59 -17.51 -31.55
CA LEU A 547 -17.17 -16.42 -30.67
C LEU A 547 -15.65 -16.23 -30.80
N PHE A 548 -15.22 -15.01 -31.08
CA PHE A 548 -13.82 -14.62 -31.22
C PHE A 548 -13.47 -13.61 -30.15
N THR A 549 -12.40 -13.84 -29.41
CA THR A 549 -11.89 -12.89 -28.41
C THR A 549 -10.48 -12.45 -28.77
N ARG A 550 -10.18 -11.16 -28.58
CA ARG A 550 -8.83 -10.61 -28.74
C ARG A 550 -8.55 -9.62 -27.62
N HIS A 551 -7.37 -9.72 -27.03
CA HIS A 551 -6.87 -8.73 -26.08
C HIS A 551 -5.83 -7.87 -26.76
N TRP A 552 -5.83 -6.58 -26.44
CA TRP A 552 -4.92 -5.56 -26.96
C TRP A 552 -4.87 -5.49 -28.49
N ILE A 553 -5.60 -4.52 -29.03
CA ILE A 553 -5.68 -4.22 -30.45
C ILE A 553 -5.11 -2.81 -30.62
N PRO A 554 -4.02 -2.63 -31.40
CA PRO A 554 -3.53 -1.30 -31.71
C PRO A 554 -4.60 -0.47 -32.44
N SER A 555 -4.50 0.86 -32.37
CA SER A 555 -5.37 1.75 -33.16
C SER A 555 -5.29 1.41 -34.65
N ASP A 556 -6.37 1.71 -35.36
CA ASP A 556 -6.51 1.54 -36.81
C ASP A 556 -6.24 0.12 -37.33
N THR A 557 -6.31 -0.88 -36.45
CA THR A 557 -6.10 -2.28 -36.81
C THR A 557 -7.44 -2.93 -37.20
N PRO A 558 -7.66 -3.28 -38.48
CA PRO A 558 -8.87 -3.98 -38.90
C PRO A 558 -8.89 -5.42 -38.38
N ILE A 559 -10.09 -5.94 -38.12
CA ILE A 559 -10.28 -7.31 -37.62
C ILE A 559 -11.14 -8.08 -38.60
N HIS A 560 -10.65 -9.24 -39.03
CA HIS A 560 -11.31 -10.10 -39.99
C HIS A 560 -11.67 -11.46 -39.41
N VAL A 561 -12.82 -11.97 -39.83
CA VAL A 561 -13.21 -13.37 -39.67
C VAL A 561 -13.53 -13.92 -41.05
N TYR A 562 -13.01 -15.11 -41.32
CA TYR A 562 -13.23 -15.80 -42.57
C TYR A 562 -13.99 -17.09 -42.33
N ALA A 563 -15.01 -17.35 -43.15
CA ALA A 563 -15.73 -18.61 -43.16
C ALA A 563 -15.50 -19.34 -44.49
N TRP A 564 -15.18 -20.63 -44.43
CA TRP A 564 -15.10 -21.49 -45.61
C TRP A 564 -16.40 -22.24 -45.82
N HIS A 565 -16.91 -22.17 -47.04
CA HIS A 565 -18.15 -22.78 -47.46
C HIS A 565 -17.83 -23.98 -48.34
N THR A 566 -18.39 -25.15 -48.02
CA THR A 566 -18.28 -26.36 -48.85
C THR A 566 -19.66 -26.96 -49.08
N ALA A 567 -20.01 -27.20 -50.34
CA ALA A 567 -21.28 -27.81 -50.71
C ALA A 567 -21.39 -29.25 -50.17
N PRO A 568 -22.58 -29.67 -49.69
CA PRO A 568 -22.81 -31.02 -49.16
C PRO A 568 -22.44 -32.14 -50.15
N ILE A 569 -22.67 -31.92 -51.44
CA ILE A 569 -22.41 -32.88 -52.53
C ILE A 569 -20.91 -33.21 -52.69
N LEU A 570 -20.02 -32.23 -52.49
CA LEU A 570 -18.58 -32.43 -52.68
C LEU A 570 -17.94 -33.22 -51.52
N TRP A 571 -18.51 -33.12 -50.31
CA TRP A 571 -18.10 -33.93 -49.18
C TRP A 571 -18.52 -35.41 -49.33
N LEU A 572 -19.71 -35.66 -49.89
CA LEU A 572 -20.16 -37.01 -50.27
C LEU A 572 -19.27 -37.64 -51.35
N ILE A 573 -18.78 -36.86 -52.32
CA ILE A 573 -17.84 -37.35 -53.34
C ILE A 573 -16.45 -37.63 -52.73
N GLY A 574 -15.95 -36.75 -51.84
CA GLY A 574 -14.65 -36.95 -51.18
C GLY A 574 -14.61 -38.17 -50.25
N THR A 575 -15.69 -38.43 -49.50
CA THR A 575 -15.83 -39.64 -48.68
C THR A 575 -16.01 -40.91 -49.52
N GLY A 576 -16.74 -40.82 -50.64
CA GLY A 576 -16.88 -41.93 -51.60
C GLY A 576 -15.55 -42.30 -52.30
N ALA A 577 -14.74 -41.31 -52.67
CA ALA A 577 -13.43 -41.53 -53.29
C ALA A 577 -12.42 -42.18 -52.31
N GLY A 578 -12.45 -41.78 -51.03
CA GLY A 578 -11.63 -42.38 -49.97
C GLY A 578 -11.95 -43.86 -49.72
N LEU A 579 -13.24 -44.22 -49.71
CA LEU A 579 -13.69 -45.62 -49.62
C LEU A 579 -13.25 -46.43 -50.85
N GLY A 580 -13.33 -45.87 -52.05
CA GLY A 580 -12.87 -46.52 -53.28
C GLY A 580 -11.36 -46.80 -53.30
N ALA A 581 -10.53 -45.85 -52.86
CA ALA A 581 -9.09 -46.03 -52.77
C ALA A 581 -8.69 -47.07 -51.71
N MET A 582 -9.39 -47.10 -50.58
CA MET A 582 -9.17 -48.11 -49.53
C MET A 582 -9.58 -49.51 -49.99
N LEU A 583 -10.65 -49.63 -50.78
CA LEU A 583 -11.09 -50.90 -51.37
C LEU A 583 -10.08 -51.42 -52.41
N LEU A 584 -9.52 -50.53 -53.24
CA LEU A 584 -8.45 -50.88 -54.19
C LEU A 584 -7.16 -51.32 -53.49
N LEU A 585 -6.80 -50.69 -52.37
CA LEU A 585 -5.66 -51.12 -51.53
C LEU A 585 -5.90 -52.48 -50.86
N LEU A 586 -7.13 -52.74 -50.41
CA LEU A 586 -7.50 -54.04 -49.84
C LEU A 586 -7.54 -55.16 -50.89
N VAL A 587 -8.05 -54.88 -52.09
CA VAL A 587 -8.08 -55.84 -53.21
C VAL A 587 -6.66 -56.14 -53.71
N SER A 588 -5.80 -55.13 -53.81
CA SER A 588 -4.39 -55.33 -54.18
C SER A 588 -3.60 -56.08 -53.09
N ALA A 589 -3.83 -55.78 -51.81
CA ALA A 589 -3.25 -56.54 -50.70
C ALA A 589 -3.73 -58.01 -50.68
N TRP A 590 -5.00 -58.26 -50.99
CA TRP A 590 -5.55 -59.61 -51.11
C TRP A 590 -4.98 -60.37 -52.31
N ALA A 591 -4.81 -59.71 -53.46
CA ALA A 591 -4.20 -60.31 -54.65
C ALA A 591 -2.72 -60.66 -54.45
N VAL A 592 -1.96 -59.82 -53.73
CA VAL A 592 -0.56 -60.09 -53.36
C VAL A 592 -0.47 -61.26 -52.37
N ARG A 593 -1.39 -61.35 -51.41
CA ARG A 593 -1.47 -62.46 -50.45
C ARG A 593 -1.84 -63.79 -51.11
N ARG A 594 -2.69 -63.76 -52.14
CA ARG A 594 -3.07 -64.96 -52.91
C ARG A 594 -1.93 -65.46 -53.82
N ARG A 595 -1.10 -64.57 -54.36
CA ARG A 595 0.10 -64.95 -55.15
C ARG A 595 1.26 -65.51 -54.32
N ARG A 596 1.37 -65.17 -53.03
CA ARG A 596 2.36 -65.78 -52.12
C ARG A 596 1.94 -67.12 -51.52
N GLY A 597 0.67 -67.51 -51.65
CA GLY A 597 0.15 -68.78 -51.13
C GLY A 597 0.28 -69.98 -52.08
N SER A 598 0.83 -69.81 -53.29
CA SER A 598 0.91 -70.88 -54.29
C SER A 598 2.33 -71.26 -54.72
N THR A 599 3.36 -70.88 -53.94
CA THR A 599 4.77 -71.16 -54.29
C THR A 599 5.55 -72.00 -53.29
N ASP A 600 4.95 -72.43 -52.17
CA ASP A 600 5.57 -73.40 -51.24
C ASP A 600 4.78 -74.70 -51.18
N ARG A 601 4.94 -75.52 -52.23
CA ARG A 601 4.65 -76.97 -52.18
C ARG A 601 5.36 -77.75 -53.29
N VAL A 602 6.66 -77.54 -53.47
CA VAL A 602 7.58 -78.54 -54.05
C VAL A 602 8.99 -78.35 -53.45
N LEU A 603 9.25 -79.11 -52.37
CA LEU A 603 10.47 -79.85 -52.00
C LEU A 603 10.52 -80.08 -50.50
#